data_AF-A0A2V5QMI1-F1
#
_entry.id   AF-A0A2V5QMI1-F1
#
_cell.length_a   1.000
_cell.length_b   1.000
_cell.length_c   1.000
_cell.angle_alpha   90.00
_cell.angle_beta   90.00
_cell.angle_gamma   90.00
#
_symmetry.space_group_name_H-M   'P 1'
#
loop_
_entity.id
_entity.type
_entity.pdbx_description
1 polymer ?
#
loop_
_entity_poly.entity_id
_entity_poly.type
_entity_poly.pdbx_seq_one_letter_code
_entity_poly.pdbx_strand_id
1 'polypeptide(L)'
;IIFGPTLFMRAFKRRFVFAAGVLLLIVFWAIAVGPEPPARISISPEELVRAVTIQRDSLIDLCLIEHVDPNGRDAQGRTPLLIAASQQDWKTARRLVDAGALVDLADKNGFTPFMAAAMHGNLEMLQLLLARSTNFHPEATCTDGRDLLGLALDGGNPEIINTVIECLPQASKWTTSTRRALSATLLAQKKEQIRLLLSKHTAPPTPEGKKVPFLAYSIAGNNSSLFSTLLACGADPNTVLPSQCDKDFLALLSSKSLRGYVEEDRNLTVVMLAAGLGQEDYLRVLLDAGANRNRLTSRDKMSALDIAAETGHWRAAQILLGGGPSPDRLRLEISLGLQRVALVKDGVQVYRTHCSTGRPGYSTKRGEFVITNKERYHRSTIYHVDMPYFMRLSCLDFGMHAGYVPNYPASHGCIRLPEEAARRFFSELPVGTLVTVQ
;
A
#
# COMPACT_ATOMS: atom_id res chain seq x y z
N ILE A 1 -94.36 48.49 81.87
CA ILE A 1 -93.59 47.72 82.86
C ILE A 1 -92.53 46.94 82.10
N ILE A 2 -91.28 47.39 82.31
CA ILE A 2 -89.94 46.79 82.10
C ILE A 2 -89.88 45.37 81.49
N PHE A 3 -89.13 45.22 80.39
CA PHE A 3 -87.88 44.41 80.26
C PHE A 3 -87.56 44.19 78.76
N GLY A 4 -86.37 44.64 78.32
CA GLY A 4 -85.89 44.46 76.94
C GLY A 4 -85.20 43.11 76.70
N PRO A 5 -84.92 42.71 75.45
CA PRO A 5 -84.05 41.59 75.16
C PRO A 5 -82.63 42.03 74.79
N THR A 6 -81.74 41.50 75.60
CA THR A 6 -80.32 41.20 75.47
C THR A 6 -79.85 40.73 74.07
N LEU A 7 -78.66 41.22 73.68
CA LEU A 7 -77.87 40.73 72.54
C LEU A 7 -77.58 39.22 72.66
N PHE A 8 -78.03 38.44 71.67
CA PHE A 8 -77.56 37.07 71.44
C PHE A 8 -76.28 37.10 70.60
N MET A 9 -75.12 37.06 71.26
CA MET A 9 -73.86 36.68 70.62
C MET A 9 -73.93 35.18 70.32
N ARG A 10 -74.19 34.83 69.06
CA ARG A 10 -74.16 33.43 68.59
C ARG A 10 -72.80 32.81 68.89
N ALA A 11 -72.79 31.80 69.74
CA ALA A 11 -71.67 30.88 69.93
C ALA A 11 -71.34 30.18 68.60
N PHE A 12 -70.54 30.85 67.77
CA PHE A 12 -70.10 30.34 66.48
C PHE A 12 -69.14 29.17 66.72
N LYS A 13 -69.69 27.96 66.61
CA LYS A 13 -69.01 26.69 66.28
C LYS A 13 -67.61 26.46 66.90
N ARG A 14 -67.50 26.39 68.23
CA ARG A 14 -66.33 25.78 68.91
C ARG A 14 -66.04 24.36 68.39
N ARG A 15 -67.07 23.59 68.02
CA ARG A 15 -66.93 22.26 67.41
C ARG A 15 -66.27 22.26 66.02
N PHE A 16 -66.42 23.31 65.22
CA PHE A 16 -65.84 23.38 63.87
C PHE A 16 -64.38 23.81 63.92
N VAL A 17 -64.02 24.71 64.83
CA VAL A 17 -62.61 25.07 65.09
C VAL A 17 -61.84 23.89 65.70
N PHE A 18 -62.46 23.12 66.60
CA PHE A 18 -61.86 21.90 67.13
C PHE A 18 -61.74 20.80 66.06
N ALA A 19 -62.78 20.58 65.25
CA ALA A 19 -62.73 19.59 64.17
C ALA A 19 -61.70 19.95 63.10
N ALA A 20 -61.63 21.23 62.70
CA ALA A 20 -60.61 21.71 61.76
C ALA A 20 -59.20 21.66 62.36
N GLY A 21 -59.05 21.96 63.65
CA GLY A 21 -57.80 21.84 64.38
C GLY A 21 -57.32 20.39 64.48
N VAL A 22 -58.22 19.45 64.77
CA VAL A 22 -57.93 18.01 64.78
C VAL A 22 -57.63 17.50 63.38
N LEU A 23 -58.33 17.96 62.34
CA LEU A 23 -58.03 17.59 60.96
C LEU A 23 -56.67 18.12 60.52
N LEU A 24 -56.33 19.36 60.88
CA LEU A 24 -54.99 19.93 60.66
C LEU A 24 -53.92 19.18 61.45
N LEU A 25 -54.21 18.74 62.67
CA LEU A 25 -53.31 17.92 63.48
C LEU A 25 -53.12 16.53 62.86
N ILE A 26 -54.17 15.92 62.31
CA ILE A 26 -54.12 14.63 61.59
C ILE A 26 -53.36 14.79 60.27
N VAL A 27 -53.57 15.87 59.52
CA VAL A 27 -52.82 16.16 58.29
C VAL A 27 -51.35 16.45 58.61
N PHE A 28 -51.08 17.21 59.68
CA PHE A 28 -49.73 17.48 60.17
C PHE A 28 -49.06 16.20 60.67
N TRP A 29 -49.78 15.32 61.36
CA TRP A 29 -49.31 13.98 61.73
C TRP A 29 -49.11 13.08 60.51
N ALA A 30 -49.96 13.15 59.49
CA ALA A 30 -49.82 12.38 58.26
C ALA A 30 -48.64 12.85 57.40
N ILE A 31 -48.25 14.14 57.51
CA ILE A 31 -47.05 14.69 56.86
C ILE A 31 -45.79 14.44 57.72
N ALA A 32 -45.90 14.46 59.06
CA ALA A 32 -44.78 14.28 59.99
C ALA A 32 -44.47 12.80 60.33
N VAL A 33 -45.45 11.90 60.15
CA VAL A 33 -45.37 10.45 60.46
C VAL A 33 -45.79 9.60 59.25
N GLY A 34 -46.12 10.21 58.11
CA GLY A 34 -46.21 9.50 56.85
C GLY A 34 -44.88 8.77 56.60
N PRO A 35 -44.90 7.50 56.15
CA PRO A 35 -43.66 6.78 55.90
C PRO A 35 -42.77 7.64 55.01
N GLU A 36 -41.51 7.84 55.40
CA GLU A 36 -40.52 8.47 54.53
C GLU A 36 -40.69 7.84 53.14
N PRO A 37 -40.73 8.64 52.04
CA PRO A 37 -40.80 8.05 50.71
C PRO A 37 -39.70 6.98 50.65
N PRO A 38 -40.03 5.73 50.25
CA PRO A 38 -39.10 4.62 50.39
C PRO A 38 -37.77 5.09 49.81
N ALA A 39 -36.71 5.05 50.63
CA ALA A 39 -35.40 5.50 50.22
C ALA A 39 -35.15 4.93 48.83
N ARG A 40 -35.13 5.79 47.79
CA ARG A 40 -34.93 5.30 46.43
C ARG A 40 -33.60 4.58 46.49
N ILE A 41 -33.64 3.26 46.31
CA ILE A 41 -32.42 2.46 46.21
C ILE A 41 -31.75 2.99 44.96
N SER A 42 -30.83 3.94 45.13
CA SER A 42 -30.07 4.49 44.03
C SER A 42 -29.10 3.40 43.60
N ILE A 43 -29.51 2.60 42.64
CA ILE A 43 -28.67 1.56 42.06
C ILE A 43 -27.48 2.27 41.41
N SER A 44 -26.26 1.97 41.86
CA SER A 44 -25.07 2.62 41.31
C SER A 44 -24.76 2.10 39.90
N PRO A 45 -24.08 2.88 39.04
CA PRO A 45 -23.61 2.39 37.74
C PRO A 45 -22.72 1.14 37.85
N GLU A 46 -21.98 1.00 38.96
CA GLU A 46 -21.17 -0.19 39.26
C GLU A 46 -22.03 -1.46 39.40
N GLU A 47 -23.28 -1.33 39.84
CA GLU A 47 -24.18 -2.47 39.94
C GLU A 47 -24.66 -2.98 38.59
N LEU A 48 -24.87 -2.09 37.62
CA LEU A 48 -25.14 -2.50 36.24
C LEU A 48 -23.91 -3.20 35.63
N VAL A 49 -22.71 -2.67 35.87
CA VAL A 49 -21.45 -3.32 35.46
C VAL A 49 -21.34 -4.73 36.05
N ARG A 50 -21.62 -4.88 37.34
CA ARG A 50 -21.59 -6.19 38.03
C ARG A 50 -22.66 -7.12 37.47
N ALA A 51 -23.89 -6.65 37.29
CA ALA A 51 -25.01 -7.43 36.77
C ALA A 51 -24.74 -8.00 35.37
N VAL A 52 -24.17 -7.19 34.48
CA VAL A 52 -23.74 -7.62 33.14
C VAL A 52 -22.55 -8.58 33.23
N THR A 53 -21.58 -8.32 34.11
CA THR A 53 -20.42 -9.20 34.31
C THR A 53 -20.83 -10.62 34.67
N ILE A 54 -21.84 -10.79 35.54
CA ILE A 54 -22.34 -12.09 35.98
C ILE A 54 -23.52 -12.62 35.13
N GLN A 55 -23.91 -11.91 34.06
CA GLN A 55 -25.03 -12.25 33.17
C GLN A 55 -26.36 -12.50 33.91
N ARG A 56 -26.67 -11.66 34.90
CA ARG A 56 -27.93 -11.80 35.67
C ARG A 56 -29.02 -10.91 35.10
N ASP A 57 -29.80 -11.47 34.17
CA ASP A 57 -30.88 -10.78 33.45
C ASP A 57 -31.81 -9.97 34.36
N SER A 58 -32.27 -10.55 35.47
CA SER A 58 -33.19 -9.84 36.39
C SER A 58 -32.59 -8.55 36.99
N LEU A 59 -31.27 -8.51 37.21
CA LEU A 59 -30.61 -7.31 37.71
C LEU A 59 -30.35 -6.32 36.58
N ILE A 60 -30.02 -6.81 35.38
CA ILE A 60 -29.86 -5.97 34.19
C ILE A 60 -31.19 -5.28 33.88
N ASP A 61 -32.30 -6.03 33.88
CA ASP A 61 -33.66 -5.52 33.69
C ASP A 61 -34.00 -4.44 34.71
N LEU A 62 -33.76 -4.70 36.00
CA LEU A 62 -33.99 -3.74 37.06
C LEU A 62 -33.17 -2.45 36.86
N CYS A 63 -31.87 -2.57 36.56
CA CYS A 63 -31.01 -1.41 36.34
C CYS A 63 -31.45 -0.57 35.13
N LEU A 64 -31.90 -1.21 34.05
CA LEU A 64 -32.37 -0.52 32.85
C LEU A 64 -33.73 0.15 33.06
N ILE A 65 -34.64 -0.47 33.84
CA ILE A 65 -35.93 0.12 34.23
C ILE A 65 -35.74 1.35 35.11
N GLU A 66 -34.78 1.31 36.05
CA GLU A 66 -34.45 2.43 36.93
C GLU A 66 -33.59 3.51 36.24
N HIS A 67 -33.37 3.41 34.92
CA HIS A 67 -32.57 4.36 34.14
C HIS A 67 -31.16 4.62 34.71
N VAL A 68 -30.51 3.57 35.24
CA VAL A 68 -29.12 3.65 35.70
C VAL A 68 -28.22 4.03 34.53
N ASP A 69 -27.25 4.92 34.77
CA ASP A 69 -26.28 5.32 33.74
C ASP A 69 -25.57 4.08 33.15
N PRO A 70 -25.75 3.78 31.85
CA PRO A 70 -25.19 2.59 31.21
C PRO A 70 -23.68 2.70 30.97
N ASN A 71 -23.04 3.81 31.37
CA ASN A 71 -21.62 4.10 31.12
C ASN A 71 -20.72 3.95 32.35
N GLY A 72 -21.23 3.36 33.44
CA GLY A 72 -20.41 2.94 34.58
C GLY A 72 -19.19 2.11 34.14
N ARG A 73 -18.12 2.09 34.93
CA ARG A 73 -16.88 1.39 34.59
C ARG A 73 -16.40 0.52 35.74
N ASP A 74 -15.87 -0.66 35.41
CA ASP A 74 -15.16 -1.47 36.40
C ASP A 74 -13.71 -0.98 36.63
N ALA A 75 -12.99 -1.69 37.49
CA ALA A 75 -11.59 -1.40 37.80
C ALA A 75 -10.65 -1.50 36.58
N GLN A 76 -11.06 -2.15 35.50
CA GLN A 76 -10.33 -2.26 34.23
C GLN A 76 -10.77 -1.19 33.22
N GLY A 77 -11.72 -0.32 33.59
CA GLY A 77 -12.27 0.72 32.71
C GLY A 77 -13.32 0.19 31.74
N ARG A 78 -13.76 -1.06 31.85
CA ARG A 78 -14.72 -1.67 30.94
C ARG A 78 -16.13 -1.16 31.25
N THR A 79 -16.87 -0.78 30.22
CA THR A 79 -18.29 -0.43 30.31
C THR A 79 -19.18 -1.68 30.26
N PRO A 80 -20.44 -1.62 30.73
CA PRO A 80 -21.41 -2.71 30.56
C PRO A 80 -21.51 -3.15 29.10
N LEU A 81 -21.51 -2.20 28.15
CA LEU A 81 -21.57 -2.51 26.71
C LEU A 81 -20.35 -3.31 26.25
N LEU A 82 -19.14 -2.92 26.67
CA LEU A 82 -17.92 -3.64 26.32
C LEU A 82 -17.92 -5.06 26.91
N ILE A 83 -18.39 -5.21 28.15
CA ILE A 83 -18.47 -6.51 28.82
C ILE A 83 -19.45 -7.42 28.10
N ALA A 84 -20.67 -6.94 27.80
CA ALA A 84 -21.67 -7.70 27.05
C ALA A 84 -21.15 -8.12 25.66
N ALA A 85 -20.51 -7.19 24.94
CA ALA A 85 -19.92 -7.48 23.62
C ALA A 85 -18.78 -8.52 23.71
N SER A 86 -17.91 -8.43 24.72
CA SER A 86 -16.82 -9.40 24.94
C SER A 86 -17.34 -10.78 25.34
N GLN A 87 -18.50 -10.84 25.99
CA GLN A 87 -19.20 -12.08 26.33
C GLN A 87 -20.05 -12.63 25.19
N GLN A 88 -20.14 -11.91 24.06
CA GLN A 88 -21.02 -12.21 22.93
C GLN A 88 -22.51 -12.22 23.29
N ASP A 89 -22.90 -11.54 24.38
CA ASP A 89 -24.31 -11.30 24.73
C ASP A 89 -24.84 -10.10 23.94
N TRP A 90 -25.09 -10.34 22.66
CA TRP A 90 -25.53 -9.31 21.72
C TRP A 90 -26.92 -8.77 22.03
N LYS A 91 -27.75 -9.55 22.71
CA LYS A 91 -29.08 -9.12 23.15
C LYS A 91 -28.94 -8.05 24.23
N THR A 92 -28.14 -8.29 25.26
CA THR A 92 -27.86 -7.30 26.30
C THR A 92 -27.10 -6.11 25.75
N ALA A 93 -26.11 -6.31 24.87
CA ALA A 93 -25.39 -5.22 24.21
C ALA A 93 -26.34 -4.29 23.44
N ARG A 94 -27.30 -4.82 22.68
CA ARG A 94 -28.30 -4.00 21.98
C ARG A 94 -29.17 -3.21 22.94
N ARG A 95 -29.65 -3.85 24.01
CA ARG A 95 -30.44 -3.16 25.06
C ARG A 95 -29.67 -2.02 25.72
N LEU A 96 -28.36 -2.19 25.95
CA LEU A 96 -27.50 -1.16 26.50
C LEU A 96 -27.32 0.01 25.52
N VAL A 97 -27.14 -0.26 24.23
CA VAL A 97 -27.10 0.78 23.18
C VAL A 97 -28.43 1.55 23.14
N ASP A 98 -29.56 0.85 23.21
CA ASP A 98 -30.89 1.47 23.23
C ASP A 98 -31.11 2.32 24.49
N ALA A 99 -30.47 1.96 25.61
CA ALA A 99 -30.48 2.71 26.86
C ALA A 99 -29.49 3.90 26.90
N GLY A 100 -28.74 4.17 25.82
CA GLY A 100 -27.81 5.31 25.74
C GLY A 100 -26.37 5.00 26.14
N ALA A 101 -25.95 3.73 26.07
CA ALA A 101 -24.53 3.38 26.22
C ALA A 101 -23.68 4.03 25.12
N LEU A 102 -22.58 4.65 25.53
CA LEU A 102 -21.58 5.22 24.63
C LEU A 102 -20.77 4.10 23.97
N VAL A 103 -20.82 4.04 22.64
CA VAL A 103 -20.25 2.95 21.83
C VAL A 103 -18.73 3.06 21.61
N ASP A 104 -18.17 4.25 21.83
CA ASP A 104 -16.76 4.57 21.56
C ASP A 104 -15.85 4.44 22.81
N LEU A 105 -16.41 4.08 23.97
CA LEU A 105 -15.63 3.99 25.21
C LEU A 105 -14.76 2.74 25.25
N ALA A 106 -13.44 2.96 25.31
CA ALA A 106 -12.44 1.91 25.49
C ALA A 106 -12.17 1.60 26.96
N ASP A 107 -11.69 0.38 27.22
CA ASP A 107 -11.08 0.01 28.50
C ASP A 107 -9.66 0.59 28.67
N LYS A 108 -9.01 0.27 29.79
CA LYS A 108 -7.61 0.69 30.06
C LYS A 108 -6.59 0.19 29.04
N ASN A 109 -6.92 -0.85 28.27
CA ASN A 109 -6.07 -1.38 27.22
C ASN A 109 -6.38 -0.78 25.84
N GLY A 110 -7.36 0.12 25.73
CA GLY A 110 -7.80 0.67 24.45
C GLY A 110 -8.78 -0.23 23.69
N PHE A 111 -9.29 -1.31 24.31
CA PHE A 111 -10.22 -2.24 23.68
C PHE A 111 -11.66 -1.68 23.71
N THR A 112 -12.35 -1.66 22.57
CA THR A 112 -13.68 -1.05 22.40
C THR A 112 -14.78 -2.07 22.11
N PRO A 113 -16.07 -1.73 22.30
CA PRO A 113 -17.17 -2.61 21.89
C PRO A 113 -17.13 -2.95 20.40
N PHE A 114 -16.67 -1.99 19.57
CA PHE A 114 -16.49 -2.18 18.14
C PHE A 114 -15.44 -3.26 17.82
N MET A 115 -14.31 -3.22 18.53
CA MET A 115 -13.25 -4.24 18.44
C MET A 115 -13.76 -5.63 18.86
N ALA A 116 -14.60 -5.73 19.90
CA ALA A 116 -15.22 -6.98 20.30
C ALA A 116 -16.18 -7.53 19.21
N ALA A 117 -17.03 -6.68 18.63
CA ALA A 117 -17.93 -7.08 17.54
C ALA A 117 -17.16 -7.57 16.30
N ALA A 118 -16.06 -6.89 15.95
CA ALA A 118 -15.19 -7.29 14.85
C ALA A 118 -14.48 -8.63 15.11
N MET A 119 -13.90 -8.81 16.30
CA MET A 119 -13.19 -10.03 16.69
C MET A 119 -14.11 -11.25 16.74
N HIS A 120 -15.35 -11.08 17.19
CA HIS A 120 -16.32 -12.16 17.32
C HIS A 120 -17.22 -12.35 16.09
N GLY A 121 -17.00 -11.60 15.01
CA GLY A 121 -17.69 -11.83 13.74
C GLY A 121 -19.14 -11.36 13.70
N ASN A 122 -19.61 -10.53 14.65
CA ASN A 122 -20.99 -10.06 14.69
C ASN A 122 -21.18 -8.78 13.84
N LEU A 123 -21.59 -8.96 12.59
CA LEU A 123 -21.78 -7.86 11.64
C LEU A 123 -22.92 -6.91 12.05
N GLU A 124 -24.04 -7.43 12.55
CA GLU A 124 -25.19 -6.60 12.93
C GLU A 124 -24.84 -5.63 14.06
N MET A 125 -24.12 -6.12 15.08
CA MET A 125 -23.63 -5.28 16.17
C MET A 125 -22.58 -4.31 15.67
N LEU A 126 -21.64 -4.75 14.82
CA LEU A 126 -20.65 -3.86 14.21
C LEU A 126 -21.31 -2.68 13.48
N GLN A 127 -22.32 -2.95 12.64
CA GLN A 127 -23.07 -1.92 11.93
C GLN A 127 -23.86 -1.00 12.87
N LEU A 128 -24.48 -1.56 13.92
CA LEU A 128 -25.17 -0.77 14.94
C LEU A 128 -24.21 0.18 15.65
N LEU A 129 -23.05 -0.32 16.07
CA LEU A 129 -22.03 0.48 16.75
C LEU A 129 -21.48 1.56 15.80
N LEU A 130 -21.22 1.24 14.53
CA LEU A 130 -20.79 2.22 13.53
C LEU A 130 -21.82 3.34 13.35
N ALA A 131 -23.11 2.99 13.26
CA ALA A 131 -24.20 3.95 13.08
C ALA A 131 -24.42 4.86 14.29
N ARG A 132 -23.99 4.44 15.49
CA ARG A 132 -24.10 5.21 16.73
C ARG A 132 -22.78 5.89 17.15
N SER A 133 -21.69 5.58 16.47
CA SER A 133 -20.38 6.16 16.77
C SER A 133 -20.32 7.62 16.32
N THR A 134 -19.80 8.49 17.18
CA THR A 134 -19.55 9.90 16.84
C THR A 134 -18.07 10.20 16.72
N ASN A 135 -17.20 9.33 17.26
CA ASN A 135 -15.74 9.48 17.24
C ASN A 135 -15.07 8.15 16.89
N PHE A 136 -15.35 7.63 15.69
CA PHE A 136 -14.76 6.38 15.23
C PHE A 136 -13.30 6.56 14.79
N HIS A 137 -12.38 5.83 15.44
CA HIS A 137 -10.95 5.82 15.14
C HIS A 137 -10.49 4.40 14.76
N PRO A 138 -10.63 3.98 13.48
CA PRO A 138 -10.29 2.62 13.05
C PRO A 138 -8.79 2.29 13.16
N GLU A 139 -7.93 3.30 13.20
CA GLU A 139 -6.48 3.19 13.38
C GLU A 139 -6.04 3.03 14.84
N ALA A 140 -6.96 3.14 15.80
CA ALA A 140 -6.63 2.98 17.21
C ALA A 140 -6.14 1.56 17.51
N THR A 141 -5.10 1.47 18.34
CA THR A 141 -4.47 0.21 18.74
C THR A 141 -4.65 -0.05 20.23
N CYS A 142 -4.83 -1.32 20.59
CA CYS A 142 -4.74 -1.78 21.96
C CYS A 142 -3.30 -1.69 22.50
N THR A 143 -3.13 -1.79 23.82
CA THR A 143 -1.81 -1.78 24.49
C THR A 143 -0.90 -2.93 24.07
N ASP A 144 -1.47 -4.03 23.57
CA ASP A 144 -0.76 -5.17 22.99
C ASP A 144 -0.38 -4.98 21.50
N GLY A 145 -0.72 -3.82 20.92
CA GLY A 145 -0.43 -3.48 19.53
C GLY A 145 -1.44 -3.99 18.51
N ARG A 146 -2.50 -4.69 18.92
CA ARG A 146 -3.57 -5.11 18.00
C ARG A 146 -4.43 -3.91 17.59
N ASP A 147 -4.64 -3.75 16.28
CA ASP A 147 -5.58 -2.80 15.71
C ASP A 147 -6.90 -3.49 15.35
N LEU A 148 -7.90 -2.68 14.97
CA LEU A 148 -9.22 -3.16 14.59
C LEU A 148 -9.18 -4.15 13.41
N LEU A 149 -8.36 -3.87 12.39
CA LEU A 149 -8.22 -4.77 11.24
C LEU A 149 -7.62 -6.12 11.66
N GLY A 150 -6.64 -6.11 12.56
CA GLY A 150 -6.05 -7.32 13.13
C GLY A 150 -7.12 -8.19 13.79
N LEU A 151 -7.95 -7.58 14.63
CA LEU A 151 -9.05 -8.28 15.29
C LEU A 151 -10.11 -8.80 14.31
N ALA A 152 -10.47 -8.01 13.29
CA ALA A 152 -11.41 -8.45 12.25
C ALA A 152 -10.87 -9.64 11.44
N LEU A 153 -9.56 -9.65 11.14
CA LEU A 153 -8.90 -10.78 10.48
C LEU A 153 -8.89 -12.03 11.37
N ASP A 154 -8.70 -11.87 12.68
CA ASP A 154 -8.75 -12.99 13.63
C ASP A 154 -10.18 -13.57 13.72
N GLY A 155 -11.21 -12.72 13.62
CA GLY A 155 -12.61 -13.14 13.56
C GLY A 155 -13.04 -13.76 12.23
N GLY A 156 -12.29 -13.55 11.15
CA GLY A 156 -12.45 -14.23 9.87
C GLY A 156 -13.69 -13.89 9.04
N ASN A 157 -14.53 -12.94 9.47
CA ASN A 157 -15.73 -12.54 8.73
C ASN A 157 -15.37 -11.57 7.58
N PRO A 158 -15.55 -11.95 6.30
CA PRO A 158 -15.12 -11.16 5.15
C PRO A 158 -15.88 -9.83 4.99
N GLU A 159 -17.15 -9.77 5.41
CA GLU A 159 -17.97 -8.55 5.32
C GLU A 159 -17.51 -7.52 6.35
N ILE A 160 -17.16 -7.97 7.55
CA ILE A 160 -16.54 -7.11 8.58
C ILE A 160 -15.18 -6.62 8.11
N ILE A 161 -14.32 -7.51 7.59
CA ILE A 161 -13.00 -7.12 7.09
C ILE A 161 -13.13 -6.06 6.00
N ASN A 162 -14.07 -6.22 5.06
CA ASN A 162 -14.35 -5.19 4.04
C ASN A 162 -14.78 -3.86 4.66
N THR A 163 -15.76 -3.90 5.55
CA THR A 163 -16.28 -2.69 6.23
C THR A 163 -15.14 -1.95 6.96
N VAL A 164 -14.27 -2.69 7.65
CA VAL A 164 -13.11 -2.11 8.35
C VAL A 164 -12.13 -1.49 7.37
N ILE A 165 -11.79 -2.16 6.26
CA ILE A 165 -10.87 -1.63 5.25
C ILE A 165 -11.44 -0.36 4.58
N GLU A 166 -12.74 -0.35 4.29
CA GLU A 166 -13.44 0.82 3.73
C GLU A 166 -13.32 2.03 4.65
N CYS A 167 -13.44 1.81 5.96
CA CYS A 167 -13.33 2.87 6.97
C CYS A 167 -11.88 3.33 7.24
N LEU A 168 -10.86 2.59 6.82
CA LEU A 168 -9.47 3.00 7.08
C LEU A 168 -9.18 4.38 6.45
N PRO A 169 -8.45 5.27 7.14
CA PRO A 169 -7.99 6.51 6.56
C PRO A 169 -6.89 6.25 5.52
N GLN A 170 -6.56 7.29 4.76
CA GLN A 170 -5.36 7.27 3.92
C GLN A 170 -4.11 7.23 4.80
N ALA A 171 -3.28 6.21 4.60
CA ALA A 171 -2.07 5.99 5.37
C ALA A 171 -0.82 6.07 4.48
N SER A 172 0.25 6.67 5.01
CA SER A 172 1.54 6.68 4.32
C SER A 172 2.33 5.39 4.51
N LYS A 173 2.05 4.62 5.57
CA LYS A 173 2.80 3.43 5.98
C LYS A 173 1.85 2.25 6.19
N TRP A 174 2.35 1.07 5.88
CA TRP A 174 1.67 -0.19 6.13
C TRP A 174 1.86 -0.62 7.60
N THR A 175 0.78 -1.03 8.25
CA THR A 175 0.77 -1.71 9.56
C THR A 175 0.97 -3.22 9.40
N THR A 176 1.20 -3.94 10.50
CA THR A 176 1.30 -5.41 10.47
C THR A 176 -0.02 -6.04 10.00
N SER A 177 -1.16 -5.53 10.49
CA SER A 177 -2.48 -6.03 10.10
C SER A 177 -2.83 -5.75 8.64
N THR A 178 -2.51 -4.56 8.12
CA THR A 178 -2.74 -4.24 6.69
C THR A 178 -1.85 -5.08 5.77
N ARG A 179 -0.59 -5.37 6.15
CA ARG A 179 0.27 -6.34 5.43
C ARG A 179 -0.28 -7.76 5.48
N ARG A 180 -0.81 -8.18 6.64
CA ARG A 180 -1.45 -9.49 6.81
C ARG A 180 -2.70 -9.60 5.95
N ALA A 181 -3.55 -8.57 5.93
CA ALA A 181 -4.72 -8.48 5.06
C ALA A 181 -4.32 -8.54 3.59
N LEU A 182 -3.30 -7.79 3.17
CA LEU A 182 -2.83 -7.82 1.79
C LEU A 182 -2.32 -9.23 1.41
N SER A 183 -1.52 -9.85 2.26
CA SER A 183 -1.00 -11.21 2.02
C SER A 183 -2.15 -12.22 1.87
N ALA A 184 -3.15 -12.18 2.76
CA ALA A 184 -4.31 -13.06 2.69
C ALA A 184 -5.15 -12.83 1.42
N THR A 185 -5.35 -11.56 1.03
CA THR A 185 -6.14 -11.21 -0.15
C THR A 185 -5.43 -11.52 -1.47
N LEU A 186 -4.10 -11.40 -1.51
CA LEU A 186 -3.26 -11.85 -2.63
C LEU A 186 -3.36 -13.37 -2.82
N LEU A 187 -3.25 -14.14 -1.73
CA LEU A 187 -3.41 -15.61 -1.78
C LEU A 187 -4.82 -16.01 -2.25
N ALA A 188 -5.85 -15.30 -1.78
CA ALA A 188 -7.24 -15.54 -2.18
C ALA A 188 -7.63 -14.88 -3.52
N GLN A 189 -6.71 -14.16 -4.18
CA GLN A 189 -6.94 -13.42 -5.43
C GLN A 189 -8.14 -12.44 -5.40
N LYS A 190 -8.42 -11.83 -4.25
CA LYS A 190 -9.54 -10.90 -4.06
C LYS A 190 -9.19 -9.50 -4.60
N LYS A 191 -9.26 -9.31 -5.92
CA LYS A 191 -8.80 -8.10 -6.63
C LYS A 191 -9.39 -6.79 -6.09
N GLU A 192 -10.68 -6.74 -5.78
CA GLU A 192 -11.30 -5.51 -5.26
C GLU A 192 -10.78 -5.14 -3.86
N GLN A 193 -10.55 -6.14 -2.99
CA GLN A 193 -9.96 -5.88 -1.67
C GLN A 193 -8.50 -5.45 -1.79
N ILE A 194 -7.74 -6.05 -2.72
CA ILE A 194 -6.36 -5.64 -3.01
C ILE A 194 -6.35 -4.17 -3.50
N ARG A 195 -7.20 -3.83 -4.47
CA ARG A 195 -7.33 -2.47 -4.99
C ARG A 195 -7.68 -1.48 -3.89
N LEU A 196 -8.63 -1.82 -3.03
CA LEU A 196 -9.02 -0.98 -1.91
C LEU A 196 -7.84 -0.78 -0.94
N LEU A 197 -7.15 -1.84 -0.52
CA LEU A 197 -5.97 -1.74 0.37
C LEU A 197 -4.86 -0.90 -0.24
N LEU A 198 -4.54 -1.11 -1.52
CA LEU A 198 -3.54 -0.30 -2.23
C LEU A 198 -3.98 1.17 -2.33
N SER A 199 -5.27 1.43 -2.58
CA SER A 199 -5.79 2.80 -2.65
C SER A 199 -5.70 3.56 -1.34
N LYS A 200 -5.66 2.86 -0.19
CA LYS A 200 -5.52 3.44 1.15
C LYS A 200 -4.08 3.71 1.56
N HIS A 201 -3.09 3.25 0.77
CA HIS A 201 -1.68 3.33 1.13
C HIS A 201 -0.83 3.94 0.01
N THR A 202 -0.11 5.02 0.31
CA THR A 202 0.75 5.66 -0.70
C THR A 202 2.09 4.94 -0.89
N ALA A 203 2.59 4.26 0.15
CA ALA A 203 3.84 3.51 0.05
C ALA A 203 3.63 2.17 -0.66
N PRO A 204 4.61 1.69 -1.44
CA PRO A 204 4.52 0.40 -2.09
C PRO A 204 4.48 -0.73 -1.03
N PRO A 205 3.64 -1.75 -1.21
CA PRO A 205 3.49 -2.81 -0.23
C PRO A 205 4.73 -3.70 -0.17
N THR A 206 5.16 -4.06 1.03
CA THR A 206 6.28 -4.98 1.27
C THR A 206 5.83 -6.25 2.00
N PRO A 207 6.49 -7.39 1.77
CA PRO A 207 6.31 -8.56 2.62
C PRO A 207 6.67 -8.27 4.08
N GLU A 208 6.13 -9.06 5.01
CA GLU A 208 6.39 -8.89 6.43
C GLU A 208 7.89 -9.05 6.76
N GLY A 209 8.43 -8.10 7.52
CA GLY A 209 9.85 -8.05 7.87
C GLY A 209 10.80 -7.72 6.71
N LYS A 210 10.29 -7.40 5.52
CA LYS A 210 11.09 -7.07 4.33
C LYS A 210 11.03 -5.59 3.99
N LYS A 211 12.09 -5.13 3.33
CA LYS A 211 12.24 -3.74 2.85
C LYS A 211 11.84 -3.62 1.38
N VAL A 212 12.04 -4.66 0.59
CA VAL A 212 11.79 -4.63 -0.86
C VAL A 212 10.30 -4.83 -1.16
N PRO A 213 9.68 -4.01 -2.03
CA PRO A 213 8.27 -4.16 -2.39
C PRO A 213 7.91 -5.48 -3.08
N PHE A 214 6.67 -5.93 -2.92
CA PHE A 214 6.15 -7.12 -3.59
C PHE A 214 6.31 -7.05 -5.12
N LEU A 215 6.11 -5.87 -5.72
CA LEU A 215 6.25 -5.69 -7.16
C LEU A 215 7.69 -6.00 -7.62
N ALA A 216 8.70 -5.55 -6.87
CA ALA A 216 10.10 -5.83 -7.18
C ALA A 216 10.43 -7.33 -6.98
N TYR A 217 9.97 -7.95 -5.89
CA TYR A 217 10.12 -9.40 -5.69
C TYR A 217 9.47 -10.21 -6.81
N SER A 218 8.31 -9.78 -7.32
CA SER A 218 7.61 -10.48 -8.40
C SER A 218 8.39 -10.46 -9.72
N ILE A 219 9.14 -9.38 -9.99
CA ILE A 219 10.01 -9.25 -11.17
C ILE A 219 11.27 -10.11 -10.97
N ALA A 220 12.00 -9.90 -9.87
CA ALA A 220 13.24 -10.64 -9.59
C ALA A 220 13.02 -12.16 -9.49
N GLY A 221 11.89 -12.59 -8.92
CA GLY A 221 11.51 -14.00 -8.82
C GLY A 221 10.73 -14.55 -10.03
N ASN A 222 10.53 -13.76 -11.09
CA ASN A 222 9.78 -14.13 -12.29
C ASN A 222 8.36 -14.69 -12.00
N ASN A 223 7.65 -14.09 -11.03
CA ASN A 223 6.27 -14.42 -10.67
C ASN A 223 5.28 -13.51 -11.41
N SER A 224 4.90 -13.92 -12.62
CA SER A 224 4.05 -13.12 -13.53
C SER A 224 2.63 -12.91 -13.01
N SER A 225 2.09 -13.89 -12.28
CA SER A 225 0.75 -13.84 -11.69
C SER A 225 0.66 -12.76 -10.60
N LEU A 226 1.62 -12.76 -9.66
CA LEU A 226 1.69 -11.74 -8.61
C LEU A 226 1.90 -10.34 -9.21
N PHE A 227 2.84 -10.23 -10.15
CA PHE A 227 3.14 -8.98 -10.85
C PHE A 227 1.90 -8.38 -11.53
N SER A 228 1.22 -9.19 -12.35
CA SER A 228 0.05 -8.75 -13.10
C SER A 228 -1.11 -8.38 -12.18
N THR A 229 -1.30 -9.13 -11.09
CA THR A 229 -2.32 -8.85 -10.08
C THR A 229 -2.07 -7.51 -9.40
N LEU A 230 -0.83 -7.25 -8.97
CA LEU A 230 -0.47 -6.00 -8.29
C LEU A 230 -0.68 -4.78 -9.20
N LEU A 231 -0.19 -4.83 -10.44
CA LEU A 231 -0.37 -3.72 -11.39
C LEU A 231 -1.84 -3.50 -11.76
N ALA A 232 -2.60 -4.57 -12.02
CA ALA A 232 -4.03 -4.46 -12.33
C ALA A 232 -4.87 -3.91 -11.14
N CYS A 233 -4.37 -4.06 -9.91
CA CYS A 233 -4.98 -3.51 -8.71
C CYS A 233 -4.47 -2.11 -8.35
N GLY A 234 -3.56 -1.51 -9.13
CA GLY A 234 -3.12 -0.13 -8.96
C GLY A 234 -1.76 0.05 -8.27
N ALA A 235 -0.91 -0.97 -8.23
CA ALA A 235 0.48 -0.79 -7.80
C ALA A 235 1.22 0.19 -8.74
N ASP A 236 2.04 1.08 -8.17
CA ASP A 236 2.77 2.09 -8.94
C ASP A 236 3.89 1.46 -9.80
N PRO A 237 3.84 1.57 -11.14
CA PRO A 237 4.89 1.07 -12.03
C PRO A 237 6.20 1.86 -11.92
N ASN A 238 6.21 3.00 -11.22
CA ASN A 238 7.40 3.79 -10.92
C ASN A 238 7.99 3.49 -9.53
N THR A 239 7.55 2.41 -8.88
CA THR A 239 8.08 1.96 -7.58
C THR A 239 9.61 1.94 -7.59
N VAL A 240 10.20 2.60 -6.60
CA VAL A 240 11.65 2.71 -6.39
C VAL A 240 12.11 1.63 -5.40
N LEU A 241 13.24 0.99 -5.68
CA LEU A 241 13.87 0.05 -4.76
C LEU A 241 14.44 0.76 -3.53
N PRO A 242 14.37 0.14 -2.34
CA PRO A 242 14.96 0.72 -1.13
C PRO A 242 16.50 0.78 -1.26
N SER A 243 17.12 1.73 -0.56
CA SER A 243 18.58 1.86 -0.50
C SER A 243 19.30 0.66 0.11
N GLN A 244 18.58 -0.13 0.91
CA GLN A 244 19.08 -1.39 1.47
C GLN A 244 18.08 -2.48 1.12
N CYS A 245 18.44 -3.29 0.13
CA CYS A 245 17.64 -4.43 -0.27
C CYS A 245 17.88 -5.64 0.64
N ASP A 246 16.87 -6.51 0.73
CA ASP A 246 16.94 -7.73 1.52
C ASP A 246 17.92 -8.74 0.89
N LYS A 247 18.61 -9.54 1.72
CA LYS A 247 19.64 -10.49 1.24
C LYS A 247 19.07 -11.55 0.30
N ASP A 248 17.85 -12.01 0.57
CA ASP A 248 17.14 -12.98 -0.27
C ASP A 248 16.72 -12.37 -1.61
N PHE A 249 16.28 -11.11 -1.65
CA PHE A 249 16.03 -10.39 -2.88
C PHE A 249 17.30 -10.30 -3.74
N LEU A 250 18.42 -9.90 -3.14
CA LEU A 250 19.71 -9.79 -3.83
C LEU A 250 20.21 -11.14 -4.37
N ALA A 251 19.83 -12.26 -3.74
CA ALA A 251 20.17 -13.59 -4.21
C ALA A 251 19.40 -14.00 -5.48
N LEU A 252 18.27 -13.35 -5.78
CA LEU A 252 17.51 -13.55 -7.02
C LEU A 252 18.17 -12.88 -8.23
N LEU A 253 19.11 -11.94 -8.02
CA LEU A 253 19.77 -11.21 -9.09
C LEU A 253 21.00 -12.01 -9.59
N SER A 254 20.88 -12.59 -10.78
CA SER A 254 21.93 -13.41 -11.40
C SER A 254 23.14 -12.60 -11.90
N SER A 255 22.92 -11.36 -12.34
CA SER A 255 23.95 -10.48 -12.86
C SER A 255 24.68 -9.74 -11.73
N LYS A 256 26.01 -9.93 -11.65
CA LYS A 256 26.88 -9.20 -10.71
C LYS A 256 26.82 -7.69 -10.96
N SER A 257 26.77 -7.27 -12.22
CA SER A 257 26.69 -5.85 -12.58
C SER A 257 25.39 -5.23 -12.10
N LEU A 258 24.24 -5.88 -12.37
CA LEU A 258 22.94 -5.42 -11.89
C LEU A 258 22.89 -5.34 -10.36
N ARG A 259 23.42 -6.36 -9.69
CA ARG A 259 23.51 -6.39 -8.24
C ARG A 259 24.31 -5.21 -7.69
N GLY A 260 25.44 -4.87 -8.32
CA GLY A 260 26.22 -3.68 -7.99
C GLY A 260 25.39 -2.40 -8.05
N TYR A 261 24.64 -2.18 -9.13
CA TYR A 261 23.76 -1.00 -9.25
C TYR A 261 22.67 -0.96 -8.17
N VAL A 262 22.08 -2.11 -7.83
CA VAL A 262 21.05 -2.23 -6.78
C VAL A 262 21.62 -1.95 -5.39
N GLU A 263 22.86 -2.38 -5.10
CA GLU A 263 23.51 -2.20 -3.80
C GLU A 263 24.13 -0.81 -3.63
N GLU A 264 24.62 -0.20 -4.72
CA GLU A 264 25.46 1.00 -4.66
C GLU A 264 24.79 2.30 -5.13
N ASP A 265 23.73 2.22 -5.94
CA ASP A 265 23.01 3.39 -6.46
C ASP A 265 21.64 3.57 -5.77
N ARG A 266 20.97 4.69 -6.04
CA ARG A 266 19.65 5.06 -5.54
C ARG A 266 18.77 5.49 -6.69
N ASN A 267 17.47 5.61 -6.43
CA ASN A 267 16.45 5.89 -7.45
C ASN A 267 16.29 4.79 -8.52
N LEU A 268 16.80 3.58 -8.25
CA LEU A 268 16.55 2.43 -9.12
C LEU A 268 15.06 2.06 -9.08
N THR A 269 14.43 1.95 -10.23
CA THR A 269 12.99 1.63 -10.34
C THR A 269 12.76 0.18 -10.76
N VAL A 270 11.53 -0.30 -10.60
CA VAL A 270 11.14 -1.62 -11.08
C VAL A 270 11.29 -1.78 -12.62
N VAL A 271 11.17 -0.70 -13.40
CA VAL A 271 11.43 -0.75 -14.85
C VAL A 271 12.92 -0.92 -15.17
N MET A 272 13.81 -0.30 -14.38
CA MET A 272 15.25 -0.52 -14.47
C MET A 272 15.63 -1.95 -14.07
N LEU A 273 14.96 -2.50 -13.03
CA LEU A 273 15.15 -3.89 -12.62
C LEU A 273 14.75 -4.88 -13.73
N ALA A 274 13.56 -4.71 -14.32
CA ALA A 274 13.09 -5.56 -15.42
C ALA A 274 14.02 -5.46 -16.65
N ALA A 275 14.49 -4.24 -16.96
CA ALA A 275 15.44 -3.97 -18.04
C ALA A 275 16.79 -4.70 -17.81
N GLY A 276 17.34 -4.59 -16.60
CA GLY A 276 18.61 -5.23 -16.22
C GLY A 276 18.54 -6.75 -16.06
N LEU A 277 17.34 -7.32 -15.92
CA LEU A 277 17.10 -8.77 -15.95
C LEU A 277 16.73 -9.30 -17.34
N GLY A 278 16.54 -8.41 -18.33
CA GLY A 278 16.16 -8.79 -19.69
C GLY A 278 14.74 -9.36 -19.79
N GLN A 279 13.87 -9.03 -18.83
CA GLN A 279 12.52 -9.55 -18.75
C GLN A 279 11.55 -8.71 -19.60
N GLU A 280 11.45 -9.08 -20.87
CA GLU A 280 10.74 -8.29 -21.89
C GLU A 280 9.26 -8.08 -21.59
N ASP A 281 8.55 -9.11 -21.12
CA ASP A 281 7.11 -9.02 -20.89
C ASP A 281 6.78 -8.08 -19.72
N TYR A 282 7.53 -8.19 -18.63
CA TYR A 282 7.43 -7.26 -17.49
C TYR A 282 7.73 -5.83 -17.91
N LEU A 283 8.76 -5.65 -18.73
CA LEU A 283 9.15 -4.34 -19.25
C LEU A 283 8.05 -3.71 -20.10
N ARG A 284 7.44 -4.47 -21.02
CA ARG A 284 6.30 -3.98 -21.84
C ARG A 284 5.12 -3.58 -20.96
N VAL A 285 4.71 -4.47 -20.04
CA VAL A 285 3.57 -4.21 -19.15
C VAL A 285 3.82 -2.99 -18.25
N LEU A 286 5.03 -2.81 -17.72
CA LEU A 286 5.38 -1.62 -16.94
C LEU A 286 5.31 -0.33 -17.76
N LEU A 287 5.80 -0.36 -19.01
CA LEU A 287 5.76 0.81 -19.90
C LEU A 287 4.32 1.16 -20.30
N ASP A 288 3.49 0.16 -20.60
CA ASP A 288 2.07 0.34 -20.91
C ASP A 288 1.31 0.88 -19.69
N ALA A 289 1.72 0.52 -18.47
CA ALA A 289 1.19 1.06 -17.23
C ALA A 289 1.70 2.48 -16.90
N GLY A 290 2.61 3.05 -17.69
CA GLY A 290 3.13 4.42 -17.50
C GLY A 290 4.42 4.52 -16.69
N ALA A 291 5.24 3.47 -16.63
CA ALA A 291 6.59 3.56 -16.08
C ALA A 291 7.45 4.57 -16.84
N ASN A 292 8.15 5.44 -16.11
CA ASN A 292 9.04 6.43 -16.70
C ASN A 292 10.40 5.80 -17.07
N ARG A 293 10.55 5.47 -18.35
CA ARG A 293 11.79 4.92 -18.93
C ARG A 293 13.00 5.85 -18.89
N ASN A 294 12.79 7.16 -18.72
CA ASN A 294 13.82 8.20 -18.79
C ASN A 294 14.29 8.66 -17.40
N ARG A 295 13.74 8.11 -16.31
CA ARG A 295 14.23 8.41 -14.96
C ARG A 295 15.68 7.95 -14.85
N LEU A 296 16.51 8.74 -14.17
CA LEU A 296 17.91 8.42 -13.94
C LEU A 296 18.15 8.01 -12.49
N THR A 297 19.11 7.12 -12.30
CA THR A 297 19.67 6.83 -10.97
C THR A 297 20.48 8.03 -10.45
N SER A 298 20.82 7.98 -9.17
CA SER A 298 21.44 9.13 -8.49
C SER A 298 22.93 9.26 -8.74
N ARG A 299 23.69 8.17 -8.56
CA ARG A 299 25.14 8.13 -8.59
C ARG A 299 25.65 8.01 -10.02
N ASP A 300 25.24 6.94 -10.71
CA ASP A 300 25.77 6.61 -12.04
C ASP A 300 25.00 7.29 -13.17
N LYS A 301 23.88 7.97 -12.85
CA LYS A 301 23.01 8.69 -13.80
C LYS A 301 22.47 7.78 -14.91
N MET A 302 22.19 6.52 -14.57
CA MET A 302 21.74 5.52 -15.53
C MET A 302 20.23 5.54 -15.67
N SER A 303 19.75 5.52 -16.91
CA SER A 303 18.36 5.20 -17.25
C SER A 303 18.12 3.69 -17.31
N ALA A 304 16.87 3.28 -17.50
CA ALA A 304 16.55 1.88 -17.77
C ALA A 304 17.25 1.37 -19.06
N LEU A 305 17.44 2.24 -20.06
CA LEU A 305 18.12 1.90 -21.31
C LEU A 305 19.60 1.62 -21.08
N ASP A 306 20.26 2.45 -20.26
CA ASP A 306 21.68 2.29 -19.93
C ASP A 306 21.91 1.00 -19.14
N ILE A 307 21.01 0.67 -18.21
CA ILE A 307 21.11 -0.58 -17.43
C ILE A 307 20.93 -1.79 -18.35
N ALA A 308 19.91 -1.81 -19.22
CA ALA A 308 19.73 -2.90 -20.19
C ALA A 308 20.96 -3.11 -21.08
N ALA A 309 21.59 -2.00 -21.48
CA ALA A 309 22.81 -2.04 -22.27
C ALA A 309 24.01 -2.63 -21.51
N GLU A 310 24.25 -2.19 -20.28
CA GLU A 310 25.37 -2.67 -19.46
C GLU A 310 25.22 -4.14 -19.08
N THR A 311 23.99 -4.61 -18.89
CA THR A 311 23.70 -6.03 -18.64
C THR A 311 23.61 -6.88 -19.91
N GLY A 312 23.72 -6.29 -21.10
CA GLY A 312 23.74 -7.02 -22.37
C GLY A 312 22.36 -7.49 -22.88
N HIS A 313 21.27 -6.85 -22.45
CA HIS A 313 19.90 -7.20 -22.83
C HIS A 313 19.39 -6.33 -23.98
N TRP A 314 19.84 -6.64 -25.21
CA TRP A 314 19.54 -5.82 -26.39
C TRP A 314 18.04 -5.70 -26.72
N ARG A 315 17.23 -6.74 -26.45
CA ARG A 315 15.77 -6.68 -26.67
C ARG A 315 15.09 -5.71 -25.71
N ALA A 316 15.50 -5.70 -24.44
CA ALA A 316 15.05 -4.72 -23.48
C ALA A 316 15.43 -3.30 -23.95
N ALA A 317 16.65 -3.12 -24.46
CA ALA A 317 17.08 -1.85 -25.03
C ALA A 317 16.22 -1.40 -26.24
N GLN A 318 15.88 -2.30 -27.17
CA GLN A 318 14.95 -1.98 -28.27
C GLN A 318 13.57 -1.54 -27.75
N ILE A 319 13.00 -2.25 -26.78
CA ILE A 319 11.69 -1.91 -26.18
C ILE A 319 11.74 -0.50 -25.57
N LEU A 320 12.82 -0.17 -24.87
CA LEU A 320 13.01 1.13 -24.22
C LEU A 320 13.20 2.26 -25.23
N LEU A 321 13.84 2.00 -26.38
CA LEU A 321 13.94 2.93 -27.50
C LEU A 321 12.59 3.19 -28.22
N GLY A 322 11.54 2.43 -27.89
CA GLY A 322 10.24 2.51 -28.56
C GLY A 322 10.11 1.61 -29.78
N GLY A 323 11.05 0.67 -29.97
CA GLY A 323 11.04 -0.32 -31.03
C GLY A 323 12.35 -0.42 -31.79
N GLY A 324 12.32 -1.25 -32.82
CA GLY A 324 13.44 -1.51 -33.72
C GLY A 324 13.03 -2.55 -34.74
N PRO A 325 13.81 -2.71 -35.83
CA PRO A 325 13.57 -3.82 -36.74
C PRO A 325 13.82 -5.16 -36.02
N SER A 326 13.02 -6.17 -36.37
CA SER A 326 13.33 -7.56 -35.97
C SER A 326 14.69 -7.97 -36.54
N PRO A 327 15.53 -8.70 -35.79
CA PRO A 327 16.81 -9.22 -36.28
C PRO A 327 16.74 -10.05 -37.55
N ASP A 328 15.61 -10.72 -37.78
CA ASP A 328 15.38 -11.52 -39.00
C ASP A 328 15.24 -10.61 -40.23
N ARG A 329 14.62 -9.44 -40.03
CA ARG A 329 14.37 -8.44 -41.07
C ARG A 329 15.60 -7.58 -41.34
N LEU A 330 16.29 -7.10 -40.31
CA LEU A 330 17.44 -6.20 -40.46
C LEU A 330 18.39 -6.31 -39.27
N ARG A 331 19.65 -6.68 -39.54
CA ARG A 331 20.73 -6.66 -38.55
C ARG A 331 22.10 -6.45 -39.21
N LEU A 332 23.08 -6.08 -38.40
CA LEU A 332 24.50 -6.08 -38.77
C LEU A 332 25.24 -7.22 -38.07
N GLU A 333 26.12 -7.87 -38.80
CA GLU A 333 27.05 -8.89 -38.28
C GLU A 333 28.48 -8.39 -38.49
N ILE A 334 29.26 -8.32 -37.41
CA ILE A 334 30.62 -7.81 -37.41
C ILE A 334 31.55 -8.91 -36.95
N SER A 335 32.49 -9.30 -37.80
CA SER A 335 33.54 -10.26 -37.48
C SER A 335 34.83 -9.52 -37.13
N LEU A 336 35.23 -9.58 -35.86
CA LEU A 336 36.50 -9.06 -35.37
C LEU A 336 37.68 -9.83 -35.98
N GLY A 337 37.57 -11.15 -36.13
CA GLY A 337 38.64 -11.96 -36.73
C GLY A 337 38.86 -11.64 -38.21
N LEU A 338 37.78 -11.44 -38.97
CA LEU A 338 37.85 -11.17 -40.41
C LEU A 338 37.94 -9.68 -40.75
N GLN A 339 37.83 -8.78 -39.76
CA GLN A 339 37.78 -7.33 -39.97
C GLN A 339 36.72 -6.94 -41.01
N ARG A 340 35.51 -7.51 -40.87
CA ARG A 340 34.42 -7.38 -41.85
C ARG A 340 33.07 -7.12 -41.20
N VAL A 341 32.24 -6.37 -41.91
CA VAL A 341 30.84 -6.11 -41.56
C VAL A 341 29.93 -6.61 -42.67
N ALA A 342 28.85 -7.29 -42.31
CA ALA A 342 27.79 -7.72 -43.20
C ALA A 342 26.46 -7.11 -42.77
N LEU A 343 25.73 -6.56 -43.73
CA LEU A 343 24.34 -6.15 -43.57
C LEU A 343 23.44 -7.28 -44.02
N VAL A 344 22.61 -7.76 -43.10
CA VAL A 344 21.62 -8.80 -43.36
C VAL A 344 20.25 -8.16 -43.47
N LYS A 345 19.54 -8.44 -44.57
CA LYS A 345 18.12 -8.10 -44.77
C LYS A 345 17.35 -9.38 -45.08
N ASP A 346 16.28 -9.62 -44.34
CA ASP A 346 15.40 -10.80 -44.49
C ASP A 346 16.20 -12.12 -44.55
N GLY A 347 17.17 -12.27 -43.63
CA GLY A 347 18.07 -13.43 -43.55
C GLY A 347 19.20 -13.48 -44.59
N VAL A 348 19.23 -12.59 -45.58
CA VAL A 348 20.23 -12.58 -46.67
C VAL A 348 21.26 -11.48 -46.47
N GLN A 349 22.55 -11.80 -46.63
CA GLN A 349 23.61 -10.80 -46.61
C GLN A 349 23.60 -9.98 -47.92
N VAL A 350 23.07 -8.76 -47.84
CA VAL A 350 22.87 -7.87 -49.01
C VAL A 350 24.02 -6.89 -49.24
N TYR A 351 24.89 -6.70 -48.25
CA TYR A 351 26.07 -5.84 -48.37
C TYR A 351 27.17 -6.32 -47.44
N ARG A 352 28.42 -6.25 -47.90
CA ARG A 352 29.62 -6.58 -47.11
C ARG A 352 30.66 -5.50 -47.32
N THR A 353 31.40 -5.18 -46.27
CA THR A 353 32.52 -4.23 -46.32
C THR A 353 33.59 -4.60 -45.30
N HIS A 354 34.77 -4.01 -45.46
CA HIS A 354 35.84 -4.10 -44.46
C HIS A 354 35.58 -3.14 -43.30
N CYS A 355 36.16 -3.42 -42.14
CA CYS A 355 36.21 -2.49 -41.02
C CYS A 355 37.55 -2.58 -40.30
N SER A 356 37.89 -1.58 -39.49
CA SER A 356 38.99 -1.66 -38.52
C SER A 356 38.41 -1.67 -37.12
N THR A 357 38.75 -2.69 -36.33
CA THR A 357 38.25 -2.83 -34.96
C THR A 357 39.31 -2.50 -33.93
N GLY A 358 39.00 -2.75 -32.66
CA GLY A 358 39.89 -2.51 -31.53
C GLY A 358 41.23 -3.23 -31.63
N ARG A 359 42.31 -2.52 -31.30
CA ARG A 359 43.69 -3.03 -31.26
C ARG A 359 44.00 -3.77 -29.95
N PRO A 360 45.10 -4.54 -29.86
CA PRO A 360 45.54 -5.12 -28.58
C PRO A 360 45.63 -4.05 -27.48
N GLY A 361 45.06 -4.33 -26.31
CA GLY A 361 44.93 -3.36 -25.20
C GLY A 361 43.69 -2.46 -25.27
N TYR A 362 43.01 -2.37 -26.41
CA TYR A 362 41.77 -1.60 -26.61
C TYR A 362 40.81 -2.35 -27.55
N SER A 363 40.49 -3.59 -27.20
CA SER A 363 39.66 -4.48 -28.02
C SER A 363 38.22 -3.96 -28.14
N THR A 364 37.60 -4.22 -29.30
CA THR A 364 36.16 -3.99 -29.48
C THR A 364 35.39 -4.99 -28.63
N LYS A 365 34.40 -4.52 -27.87
CA LYS A 365 33.53 -5.36 -27.04
C LYS A 365 32.75 -6.32 -27.95
N ARG A 366 32.75 -7.60 -27.59
CA ARG A 366 31.94 -8.65 -28.23
C ARG A 366 30.55 -8.69 -27.62
N GLY A 367 29.57 -9.15 -28.39
CA GLY A 367 28.20 -9.32 -27.92
C GLY A 367 27.17 -8.73 -28.87
N GLU A 368 25.96 -8.56 -28.36
CA GLU A 368 24.81 -8.05 -29.09
C GLU A 368 24.47 -6.64 -28.61
N PHE A 369 24.42 -5.70 -29.56
CA PHE A 369 24.21 -4.29 -29.28
C PHE A 369 23.10 -3.72 -30.17
N VAL A 370 22.52 -2.59 -29.76
CA VAL A 370 21.55 -1.87 -30.59
C VAL A 370 22.08 -0.49 -30.93
N ILE A 371 21.78 0.01 -32.13
CA ILE A 371 22.08 1.42 -32.45
C ILE A 371 21.17 2.31 -31.61
N THR A 372 21.71 3.03 -30.63
CA THR A 372 20.89 3.86 -29.70
C THR A 372 20.73 5.29 -30.16
N ASN A 373 21.75 5.85 -30.79
CA ASN A 373 21.69 7.18 -31.38
C ASN A 373 22.67 7.31 -32.54
N LYS A 374 22.44 8.34 -33.36
CA LYS A 374 23.22 8.62 -34.57
C LYS A 374 23.59 10.09 -34.63
N GLU A 375 24.88 10.38 -34.79
CA GLU A 375 25.42 11.74 -34.83
C GLU A 375 26.27 11.90 -36.10
N ARG A 376 25.85 12.78 -37.01
CA ARG A 376 26.58 12.99 -38.28
C ARG A 376 27.97 13.57 -38.02
N TYR A 377 28.06 14.51 -37.08
CA TYR A 377 29.27 15.25 -36.73
C TYR A 377 29.61 14.99 -35.26
N HIS A 378 29.89 13.73 -34.92
CA HIS A 378 30.34 13.40 -33.57
C HIS A 378 31.81 13.79 -33.39
N ARG A 379 32.14 14.34 -32.23
CA ARG A 379 33.52 14.59 -31.83
C ARG A 379 33.82 13.81 -30.56
N SER A 380 34.88 13.01 -30.60
CA SER A 380 35.28 12.19 -29.46
C SER A 380 35.59 13.06 -28.25
N THR A 381 35.04 12.69 -27.10
CA THR A 381 35.36 13.33 -25.81
C THR A 381 36.74 12.94 -25.29
N ILE A 382 37.26 11.79 -25.71
CA ILE A 382 38.56 11.25 -25.26
C ILE A 382 39.69 11.71 -26.18
N TYR A 383 39.49 11.63 -27.49
CA TYR A 383 40.55 11.89 -28.47
C TYR A 383 40.44 13.29 -29.10
N HIS A 384 39.33 13.99 -28.89
CA HIS A 384 39.03 15.29 -29.48
C HIS A 384 39.13 15.34 -31.02
N VAL A 385 38.98 14.19 -31.68
CA VAL A 385 38.93 14.05 -33.15
C VAL A 385 37.50 13.84 -33.64
N ASP A 386 37.25 14.23 -34.88
CA ASP A 386 35.97 14.01 -35.55
C ASP A 386 35.77 12.54 -35.89
N MET A 387 34.54 12.07 -35.70
CA MET A 387 34.07 10.73 -35.98
C MET A 387 32.79 10.82 -36.83
N PRO A 388 32.91 11.06 -38.15
CA PRO A 388 31.76 11.29 -39.00
C PRO A 388 30.83 10.05 -39.06
N TYR A 389 29.53 10.30 -39.16
CA TYR A 389 28.50 9.26 -39.24
C TYR A 389 28.51 8.27 -38.06
N PHE A 390 28.69 8.80 -36.85
CA PHE A 390 28.76 7.99 -35.64
C PHE A 390 27.41 7.36 -35.31
N MET A 391 27.41 6.06 -35.06
CA MET A 391 26.27 5.27 -34.61
C MET A 391 26.67 4.59 -33.31
N ARG A 392 26.12 5.06 -32.18
CA ARG A 392 26.44 4.54 -30.85
C ARG A 392 25.83 3.17 -30.64
N LEU A 393 26.57 2.27 -30.01
CA LEU A 393 26.11 0.91 -29.70
C LEU A 393 25.75 0.79 -28.22
N SER A 394 24.46 0.56 -27.96
CA SER A 394 23.87 0.35 -26.63
C SER A 394 24.22 1.43 -25.61
N CYS A 395 24.18 2.72 -25.95
CA CYS A 395 24.58 3.82 -25.03
C CYS A 395 26.03 3.76 -24.50
N LEU A 396 26.83 2.77 -24.89
CA LEU A 396 28.19 2.59 -24.41
C LEU A 396 29.13 3.60 -25.06
N ASP A 397 30.36 3.67 -24.55
CA ASP A 397 31.41 4.59 -25.02
C ASP A 397 32.05 4.19 -26.36
N PHE A 398 31.40 3.31 -27.12
CA PHE A 398 31.87 2.92 -28.45
C PHE A 398 30.74 2.84 -29.48
N GLY A 399 31.12 2.89 -30.74
CA GLY A 399 30.18 2.88 -31.86
C GLY A 399 30.84 2.54 -33.17
N MET A 400 30.05 2.65 -34.24
CA MET A 400 30.51 2.55 -35.62
C MET A 400 30.59 3.94 -36.25
N HIS A 401 31.67 4.25 -36.98
CA HIS A 401 31.83 5.54 -37.64
C HIS A 401 32.80 5.48 -38.83
N ALA A 402 32.85 6.54 -39.64
CA ALA A 402 33.81 6.64 -40.73
C ALA A 402 35.25 6.81 -40.21
N GLY A 403 36.22 6.17 -40.89
CA GLY A 403 37.64 6.30 -40.57
C GLY A 403 38.46 5.01 -40.72
N TYR A 404 38.11 4.17 -41.70
CA TYR A 404 38.76 2.90 -41.96
C TYR A 404 40.28 3.04 -42.11
N VAL A 405 41.02 2.18 -41.41
CA VAL A 405 42.48 2.06 -41.48
C VAL A 405 42.81 0.66 -42.00
N PRO A 406 43.34 0.53 -43.22
CA PRO A 406 43.59 -0.78 -43.83
C PRO A 406 44.68 -1.57 -43.10
N ASN A 407 44.62 -2.89 -43.26
CA ASN A 407 45.66 -3.87 -42.88
C ASN A 407 45.90 -4.15 -41.38
N TYR A 408 45.23 -3.47 -40.44
CA TYR A 408 45.37 -3.76 -39.00
C TYR A 408 44.17 -3.30 -38.16
N PRO A 409 43.83 -3.98 -37.04
CA PRO A 409 42.90 -3.45 -36.03
C PRO A 409 43.48 -2.16 -35.41
N ALA A 410 42.96 -1.01 -35.81
CA ALA A 410 43.57 0.29 -35.50
C ALA A 410 42.75 1.17 -34.55
N SER A 411 41.63 0.65 -34.02
CA SER A 411 40.71 1.44 -33.21
C SER A 411 40.96 1.28 -31.72
N HIS A 412 40.44 2.20 -30.91
CA HIS A 412 40.32 2.05 -29.47
C HIS A 412 38.88 1.62 -29.14
N GLY A 413 38.55 0.35 -29.39
CA GLY A 413 37.21 -0.19 -29.14
C GLY A 413 36.15 0.11 -30.21
N CYS A 414 36.14 1.31 -30.82
CA CYS A 414 35.18 1.65 -31.89
C CYS A 414 35.38 0.81 -33.16
N ILE A 415 34.37 0.78 -34.04
CA ILE A 415 34.40 0.07 -35.30
C ILE A 415 34.47 1.10 -36.43
N ARG A 416 35.58 1.12 -37.15
CA ARG A 416 35.83 2.11 -38.19
C ARG A 416 35.51 1.55 -39.57
N LEU A 417 34.63 2.24 -40.29
CA LEU A 417 34.10 1.83 -41.57
C LEU A 417 34.67 2.70 -42.70
N PRO A 418 34.77 2.17 -43.94
CA PRO A 418 34.97 2.99 -45.12
C PRO A 418 33.89 4.06 -45.19
N GLU A 419 34.23 5.26 -45.66
CA GLU A 419 33.35 6.42 -45.57
C GLU A 419 32.00 6.19 -46.27
N GLU A 420 32.01 5.55 -47.44
CA GLU A 420 30.79 5.19 -48.17
C GLU A 420 29.90 4.23 -47.37
N ALA A 421 30.49 3.23 -46.72
CA ALA A 421 29.76 2.28 -45.88
C ALA A 421 29.18 2.95 -44.63
N ALA A 422 29.96 3.81 -43.96
CA ALA A 422 29.50 4.56 -42.80
C ALA A 422 28.31 5.46 -43.16
N ARG A 423 28.41 6.22 -44.26
CA ARG A 423 27.34 7.07 -44.80
C ARG A 423 26.09 6.26 -45.12
N ARG A 424 26.25 5.11 -45.78
CA ARG A 424 25.16 4.20 -46.12
C ARG A 424 24.46 3.68 -44.88
N PHE A 425 25.19 3.10 -43.93
CA PHE A 425 24.61 2.57 -42.70
C PHE A 425 23.94 3.65 -41.86
N PHE A 426 24.54 4.83 -41.76
CA PHE A 426 23.93 5.96 -41.05
C PHE A 426 22.57 6.35 -41.65
N SER A 427 22.43 6.29 -42.98
CA SER A 427 21.18 6.60 -43.67
C SER A 427 20.16 5.47 -43.61
N GLU A 428 20.58 4.22 -43.82
CA GLU A 428 19.67 3.08 -43.97
C GLU A 428 19.27 2.42 -42.65
N LEU A 429 20.13 2.47 -41.62
CA LEU A 429 19.89 1.75 -40.37
C LEU A 429 19.12 2.63 -39.38
N PRO A 430 17.90 2.25 -38.99
CA PRO A 430 17.17 2.94 -37.93
C PRO A 430 17.82 2.72 -36.56
N VAL A 431 17.53 3.63 -35.62
CA VAL A 431 17.75 3.37 -34.19
C VAL A 431 17.01 2.09 -33.79
N GLY A 432 17.61 1.32 -32.88
CA GLY A 432 17.14 -0.01 -32.49
C GLY A 432 17.67 -1.14 -33.37
N THR A 433 18.37 -0.91 -34.48
CA THR A 433 18.94 -2.00 -35.28
C THR A 433 19.93 -2.83 -34.47
N LEU A 434 19.78 -4.17 -34.49
CA LEU A 434 20.70 -5.11 -33.84
C LEU A 434 22.05 -5.14 -34.58
N VAL A 435 23.13 -5.11 -33.81
CA VAL A 435 24.51 -5.23 -34.25
C VAL A 435 25.18 -6.33 -33.41
N THR A 436 25.49 -7.45 -34.06
CA THR A 436 26.18 -8.58 -33.44
C THR A 436 27.67 -8.49 -33.72
N VAL A 437 28.50 -8.47 -32.67
CA VAL A 437 29.95 -8.37 -32.74
C VAL A 437 30.59 -9.67 -32.24
N GLN A 438 31.26 -10.39 -33.15
CA GLN A 438 31.76 -11.75 -32.94
C GLN A 438 33.18 -11.99 -33.45
#